data_AF-A0ABD4ZAE8-F1
#
_entry.id   AF-A0ABD4ZAE8-F1
#
_cell.length_a   1.000
_cell.length_b   1.000
_cell.length_c   1.000
_cell.angle_alpha   90.00
_cell.angle_beta   90.00
_cell.angle_gamma   90.00
#
_symmetry.space_group_name_H-M   'P 1'
#
loop_
_entity.id
_entity.type
_entity.pdbx_description
1 polymer ?
#
loop_
_entity_poly.entity_id
_entity_poly.type
_entity_poly.pdbx_seq_one_letter_code
_entity_poly.pdbx_strand_id
1 'polypeptide(L)'
;MNKITKQCVAAIASLAMAGTLCVAGAVVAGNSAWAVDNAAAAKAPWEDTTKTGSITIHKKDDTSGTPVGLNGATFTIQKVLKIGNDNVPDLKKQGDWITLASKVKELNEAAKAGKPTDKVTFDQTFGTNGKMVQETKTVKGELGVTKFDNLAIGLYYVEETKVPTGYSPEFTPFFITVPQITREDGKTTNTYTYDVSVSPKNWNANGGITKDAQTSKMVGAGDTLPYVITAKVKLPLTPAMDKTKLASSNFTGFKVWDDALASAYSNLTNFGDTATNYKVQVGEYDAQNKTFKKVTSDTNPVDLTKGTDYNIAVSDSDVDKAGTTVTRKRILFTFEDAGLTKIANAFGTTASAFASKDIRVQVTLNLKINKDFGKDTVKTELTNKYGFNPGGDSGKDTPGTDTKTVFHKFHVLKYDGTDTSKKTVLSGAEFKAFADKTKALACAKDTTNCAETNGAMPGFTATKPATAGTATITTTGNDGKTSDYVVKTTDANSKIYLVEVNAPKGYVRSEDVHEVDTANAKDNESLEVPIADVPTSNNIEHWFKLPNTGAYGVIIFAIIGLGLVGAGTFMYMRNNRKKEEEQAA
;
A
#
# COMPACT_ATOMS: atom_id res chain seq x y z
N MET A 1 66.02 22.91 -15.16
CA MET A 1 64.95 22.32 -14.31
C MET A 1 63.79 23.30 -14.24
N ASN A 2 62.60 22.83 -14.63
CA ASN A 2 61.21 23.29 -14.35
C ASN A 2 60.73 24.67 -14.87
N LYS A 3 59.91 24.73 -15.93
CA LYS A 3 58.43 24.46 -16.08
C LYS A 3 57.58 25.69 -15.66
N ILE A 4 57.05 26.51 -16.61
CA ILE A 4 55.75 26.39 -17.34
C ILE A 4 54.56 26.57 -16.36
N THR A 5 53.64 27.56 -16.43
CA THR A 5 52.85 28.08 -17.57
C THR A 5 52.19 29.44 -17.23
N LYS A 6 51.98 30.28 -18.26
CA LYS A 6 51.24 31.57 -18.27
C LYS A 6 49.72 31.34 -18.33
N GLN A 7 48.95 31.92 -17.41
CA GLN A 7 48.07 33.10 -17.56
C GLN A 7 47.10 33.11 -18.75
N CYS A 8 45.81 33.01 -18.40
CA CYS A 8 44.62 33.24 -19.22
C CYS A 8 44.36 34.74 -19.42
N VAL A 9 43.93 35.17 -20.62
CA VAL A 9 42.87 36.17 -20.85
C VAL A 9 42.21 35.86 -22.21
N ALA A 10 40.88 35.94 -22.21
CA ALA A 10 39.96 35.61 -23.30
C ALA A 10 39.75 36.74 -24.32
N ALA A 11 39.28 36.38 -25.52
CA ALA A 11 38.37 37.21 -26.32
C ALA A 11 37.49 36.32 -27.23
N ILE A 12 36.21 36.67 -27.29
CA ILE A 12 35.04 35.92 -27.79
C ILE A 12 34.54 36.52 -29.12
N ALA A 13 34.02 35.69 -30.04
CA ALA A 13 32.88 35.97 -30.93
C ALA A 13 32.50 34.67 -31.70
N SER A 14 31.60 33.81 -31.22
CA SER A 14 30.13 33.79 -31.36
C SER A 14 29.58 33.49 -32.76
N LEU A 15 28.91 32.33 -32.94
CA LEU A 15 27.60 32.11 -33.60
C LEU A 15 27.29 30.57 -33.62
N ALA A 16 26.44 30.06 -32.71
CA ALA A 16 25.08 29.51 -32.95
C ALA A 16 25.05 28.13 -33.64
N MET A 17 24.41 27.04 -33.19
CA MET A 17 23.40 26.75 -32.15
C MET A 17 23.33 25.23 -31.88
N ALA A 18 23.07 24.87 -30.62
CA ALA A 18 22.15 23.83 -30.13
C ALA A 18 22.34 22.35 -30.55
N GLY A 19 22.74 21.53 -29.57
CA GLY A 19 22.47 20.09 -29.58
C GLY A 19 23.33 19.23 -28.66
N THR A 20 23.58 19.63 -27.41
CA THR A 20 24.08 18.70 -26.37
C THR A 20 22.98 17.68 -26.05
N LEU A 21 22.94 16.61 -26.85
CA LEU A 21 22.15 15.42 -26.57
C LEU A 21 22.90 14.67 -25.46
N CYS A 22 22.47 14.85 -24.21
CA CYS A 22 22.78 13.91 -23.14
C CYS A 22 22.16 12.56 -23.50
N VAL A 23 22.89 11.74 -24.25
CA VAL A 23 22.63 10.31 -24.38
C VAL A 23 23.02 9.72 -23.03
N ALA A 24 22.03 9.49 -22.17
CA ALA A 24 22.22 8.69 -20.98
C ALA A 24 22.77 7.31 -21.40
N GLY A 25 24.07 7.11 -21.20
CA GLY A 25 24.70 5.80 -21.04
C GLY A 25 24.68 4.84 -22.23
N ALA A 26 25.06 5.25 -23.43
CA ALA A 26 25.66 4.32 -24.40
C ALA A 26 27.18 4.28 -24.18
N VAL A 27 27.63 3.72 -23.05
CA VAL A 27 29.04 3.31 -22.93
C VAL A 27 29.18 2.03 -23.73
N VAL A 28 29.82 2.11 -24.90
CA VAL A 28 30.42 0.96 -25.54
C VAL A 28 31.54 0.50 -24.59
N ALA A 29 31.22 -0.40 -23.66
CA ALA A 29 32.21 -1.03 -22.81
C ALA A 29 32.95 -2.06 -23.66
N GLY A 30 33.91 -1.60 -24.46
CA GLY A 30 34.97 -2.47 -24.93
C GLY A 30 35.82 -2.84 -23.72
N ASN A 31 35.66 -4.05 -23.19
CA ASN A 31 36.68 -4.77 -22.42
C ASN A 31 36.26 -6.24 -22.21
N SER A 32 36.70 -7.09 -23.13
CA SER A 32 37.19 -8.42 -22.79
C SER A 32 38.52 -8.59 -23.51
N ALA A 33 39.62 -8.40 -22.79
CA ALA A 33 40.95 -8.81 -23.22
C ALA A 33 41.04 -10.33 -23.11
N TRP A 34 40.44 -11.03 -24.08
CA TRP A 34 40.78 -12.40 -24.42
C TRP A 34 41.28 -12.36 -25.86
N ALA A 35 42.44 -12.98 -26.11
CA ALA A 35 43.16 -12.95 -27.37
C ALA A 35 42.20 -13.06 -28.57
N VAL A 36 42.06 -11.96 -29.31
CA VAL A 36 41.32 -11.94 -30.57
C VAL A 36 42.31 -12.43 -31.60
N ASP A 37 42.07 -13.60 -32.18
CA ASP A 37 42.60 -13.90 -33.50
C ASP A 37 42.36 -12.68 -34.40
N ASN A 38 43.36 -12.33 -35.21
CA ASN A 38 43.37 -11.16 -36.08
C ASN A 38 42.25 -11.28 -37.14
N ALA A 39 41.01 -11.07 -36.73
CA ALA A 39 39.86 -11.05 -37.61
C ALA A 39 39.96 -9.80 -38.47
N ALA A 40 39.90 -9.98 -39.80
CA ALA A 40 39.91 -8.87 -40.73
C ALA A 40 38.81 -7.86 -40.37
N ALA A 41 39.12 -6.57 -40.42
CA ALA A 41 38.17 -5.50 -40.14
C ALA A 41 36.89 -5.67 -40.99
N ALA A 42 35.73 -5.50 -40.37
CA ALA A 42 34.45 -5.64 -41.07
C ALA A 42 34.35 -4.63 -42.22
N LYS A 43 33.94 -5.11 -43.40
CA LYS A 43 33.69 -4.27 -44.58
C LYS A 43 32.51 -3.34 -44.38
N ALA A 44 32.53 -2.23 -45.10
CA ALA A 44 31.42 -1.28 -45.11
C ALA A 44 30.11 -1.92 -45.63
N PRO A 45 28.93 -1.43 -45.21
CA PRO A 45 27.64 -2.00 -45.64
C PRO A 45 27.35 -1.86 -47.15
N TRP A 46 28.09 -1.00 -47.85
CA TRP A 46 28.06 -0.86 -49.31
C TRP A 46 29.08 -1.73 -50.05
N GLU A 47 30.00 -2.37 -49.33
CA GLU A 47 30.99 -3.32 -49.88
C GLU A 47 30.58 -4.77 -49.65
N ASP A 48 29.89 -5.04 -48.54
CA ASP A 48 29.28 -6.34 -48.24
C ASP A 48 27.81 -6.13 -47.87
N THR A 49 26.98 -6.15 -48.91
CA THR A 49 25.54 -5.87 -48.80
C THR A 49 24.71 -7.07 -48.31
N THR A 50 25.36 -8.22 -48.14
CA THR A 50 24.74 -9.49 -47.72
C THR A 50 24.90 -9.76 -46.23
N LYS A 51 25.81 -9.03 -45.58
CA LYS A 51 26.10 -9.23 -44.17
C LYS A 51 24.90 -8.92 -43.29
N THR A 52 24.62 -9.83 -42.37
CA THR A 52 23.67 -9.65 -41.29
C THR A 52 24.41 -9.28 -40.00
N GLY A 53 23.70 -8.63 -39.08
CA GLY A 53 24.19 -8.29 -37.76
C GLY A 53 23.26 -8.73 -36.65
N SER A 54 23.51 -8.20 -35.47
CA SER A 54 22.72 -8.46 -34.28
C SER A 54 22.64 -7.22 -33.39
N ILE A 55 21.65 -7.22 -32.50
CA ILE A 55 21.56 -6.26 -31.39
C ILE A 55 21.56 -7.07 -30.11
N THR A 56 22.59 -6.89 -29.29
CA THR A 56 22.73 -7.49 -27.96
C THR A 56 22.43 -6.44 -26.90
N ILE A 57 21.53 -6.78 -25.98
CA ILE A 57 21.11 -5.90 -24.89
C ILE A 57 21.65 -6.48 -23.59
N HIS A 58 22.42 -5.67 -22.86
CA HIS A 58 22.93 -5.95 -21.53
C HIS A 58 22.15 -5.09 -20.53
N LYS A 59 21.00 -5.58 -20.09
CA LYS A 59 20.13 -4.86 -19.15
C LYS A 59 20.78 -4.82 -17.77
N LYS A 60 20.93 -3.62 -17.21
CA LYS A 60 21.49 -3.41 -15.87
C LYS A 60 20.57 -2.56 -14.99
N ASP A 61 20.84 -2.55 -13.69
CA ASP A 61 20.30 -1.54 -12.77
C ASP A 61 21.08 -0.22 -12.87
N ASP A 62 20.56 0.81 -12.20
CA ASP A 62 21.17 2.14 -12.12
C ASP A 62 21.93 2.40 -10.81
N THR A 63 22.20 1.35 -10.03
CA THR A 63 22.89 1.42 -8.74
C THR A 63 24.26 2.10 -8.88
N SER A 64 24.59 2.98 -7.93
CA SER A 64 25.92 3.59 -7.83
C SER A 64 26.96 2.53 -7.45
N GLY A 65 27.87 2.19 -8.37
CA GLY A 65 28.87 1.13 -8.20
C GLY A 65 28.92 0.19 -9.40
N THR A 66 29.10 -1.11 -9.16
CA THR A 66 29.06 -2.14 -10.21
C THR A 66 27.60 -2.47 -10.54
N PRO A 67 27.10 -2.10 -11.74
CA PRO A 67 25.70 -2.33 -12.07
C PRO A 67 25.41 -3.83 -12.19
N VAL A 68 24.29 -4.26 -11.62
CA VAL A 68 23.82 -5.65 -11.61
C VAL A 68 22.98 -5.92 -12.85
N GLY A 69 23.20 -7.07 -13.50
CA GLY A 69 22.40 -7.49 -14.65
C GLY A 69 20.97 -7.87 -14.28
N LEU A 70 20.00 -7.51 -15.11
CA LEU A 70 18.56 -7.69 -14.83
C LEU A 70 17.89 -8.68 -15.77
N ASN A 71 17.55 -9.86 -15.25
CA ASN A 71 16.72 -10.85 -15.96
C ASN A 71 15.23 -10.46 -15.93
N GLY A 72 14.44 -10.97 -16.88
CA GLY A 72 12.99 -10.80 -16.92
C GLY A 72 12.50 -9.49 -17.58
N ALA A 73 13.40 -8.67 -18.11
CA ALA A 73 13.03 -7.51 -18.92
C ALA A 73 12.70 -7.97 -20.34
N THR A 74 11.59 -7.51 -20.92
CA THR A 74 11.23 -7.84 -22.30
C THR A 74 11.51 -6.67 -23.21
N PHE A 75 12.26 -6.93 -24.28
CA PHE A 75 12.53 -5.98 -25.34
C PHE A 75 11.80 -6.38 -26.61
N THR A 76 11.36 -5.38 -27.36
CA THR A 76 10.90 -5.51 -28.72
C THR A 76 11.84 -4.77 -29.65
N ILE A 77 12.00 -5.32 -30.85
CA ILE A 77 12.62 -4.61 -31.97
C ILE A 77 11.64 -4.60 -33.13
N GLN A 78 11.54 -3.44 -33.78
CA GLN A 78 10.80 -3.27 -35.02
C GLN A 78 11.72 -2.69 -36.09
N LYS A 79 11.64 -3.20 -37.31
CA LYS A 79 12.37 -2.65 -38.44
C LYS A 79 11.60 -1.47 -39.01
N VAL A 80 12.28 -0.37 -39.28
CA VAL A 80 11.67 0.81 -39.89
C VAL A 80 11.55 0.59 -41.40
N LEU A 81 10.37 0.83 -41.95
CA LEU A 81 10.09 0.76 -43.40
C LEU A 81 10.11 2.15 -44.03
N LYS A 82 9.49 3.14 -43.37
CA LYS A 82 9.38 4.51 -43.86
C LYS A 82 9.71 5.54 -42.80
N ILE A 83 10.24 6.68 -43.23
CA ILE A 83 10.41 7.90 -42.44
C ILE A 83 9.58 9.00 -43.10
N GLY A 84 8.51 9.43 -42.43
CA GLY A 84 7.45 10.19 -43.07
C GLY A 84 6.79 9.38 -44.19
N ASN A 85 6.75 9.95 -45.40
CA ASN A 85 6.18 9.28 -46.57
C ASN A 85 7.20 8.47 -47.38
N ASP A 86 8.49 8.69 -47.13
CA ASP A 86 9.59 8.13 -47.90
C ASP A 86 10.03 6.80 -47.30
N ASN A 87 10.51 5.89 -48.16
CA ASN A 87 11.18 4.68 -47.68
C ASN A 87 12.45 5.04 -46.90
N VAL A 88 12.82 4.19 -45.94
CA VAL A 88 14.12 4.33 -45.26
C VAL A 88 15.24 4.35 -46.33
N PRO A 89 16.20 5.29 -46.24
CA PRO A 89 17.34 5.34 -47.15
C PRO A 89 18.07 3.99 -47.21
N ASP A 90 18.57 3.61 -48.38
CA ASP A 90 19.22 2.32 -48.58
C ASP A 90 20.61 2.34 -47.93
N LEU A 91 20.70 1.81 -46.71
CA LEU A 91 21.94 1.82 -45.92
C LEU A 91 23.05 0.94 -46.50
N LYS A 92 22.79 0.26 -47.63
CA LYS A 92 23.81 -0.39 -48.48
C LYS A 92 24.46 0.58 -49.47
N LYS A 93 24.14 1.87 -49.41
CA LYS A 93 24.73 2.94 -50.24
C LYS A 93 25.30 4.03 -49.35
N GLN A 94 26.55 4.42 -49.57
CA GLN A 94 27.23 5.40 -48.73
C GLN A 94 26.51 6.76 -48.69
N GLY A 95 25.98 7.24 -49.82
CA GLY A 95 25.29 8.54 -49.90
C GLY A 95 24.01 8.61 -49.05
N ASP A 96 23.29 7.50 -48.94
CA ASP A 96 21.99 7.41 -48.26
C ASP A 96 22.12 7.56 -46.73
N TRP A 97 23.31 7.32 -46.17
CA TRP A 97 23.61 7.59 -44.77
C TRP A 97 23.51 9.07 -44.42
N ILE A 98 23.83 9.98 -45.36
CA ILE A 98 23.70 11.43 -45.17
C ILE A 98 22.21 11.80 -45.07
N THR A 99 21.37 11.19 -45.92
CA THR A 99 19.92 11.37 -45.88
C THR A 99 19.36 10.91 -44.53
N LEU A 100 19.76 9.73 -44.04
CA LEU A 100 19.34 9.26 -42.72
C LEU A 100 19.82 10.21 -41.61
N ALA A 101 21.08 10.64 -41.66
CA ALA A 101 21.66 11.55 -40.66
C ALA A 101 20.86 12.85 -40.52
N SER A 102 20.34 13.40 -41.62
CA SER A 102 19.48 14.59 -41.61
C SER A 102 18.18 14.43 -40.80
N LYS A 103 17.72 13.18 -40.58
CA LYS A 103 16.48 12.86 -39.86
C LYS A 103 16.70 12.43 -38.41
N VAL A 104 17.94 12.11 -38.02
CA VAL A 104 18.27 11.54 -36.69
C VAL A 104 17.75 12.38 -35.54
N LYS A 105 17.88 13.71 -35.61
CA LYS A 105 17.39 14.59 -34.54
C LYS A 105 15.89 14.42 -34.30
N GLU A 106 15.08 14.48 -35.36
CA GLU A 106 13.63 14.33 -35.26
C GLU A 106 13.23 12.93 -34.79
N LEU A 107 13.91 11.90 -35.28
CA LEU A 107 13.68 10.51 -34.85
C LEU A 107 13.97 10.32 -33.36
N ASN A 108 15.08 10.87 -32.86
CA ASN A 108 15.44 10.78 -31.45
C ASN A 108 14.43 11.49 -30.55
N GLU A 109 13.95 12.67 -30.95
CA GLU A 109 12.93 13.38 -30.18
C GLU A 109 11.58 12.64 -30.19
N ALA A 110 11.17 12.06 -31.31
CA ALA A 110 9.96 11.23 -31.38
C ALA A 110 10.08 9.94 -30.55
N ALA A 111 11.25 9.30 -30.54
CA ALA A 111 11.51 8.11 -29.74
C ALA A 111 11.47 8.42 -28.23
N LYS A 112 12.12 9.52 -27.80
CA LYS A 112 12.06 10.02 -26.42
C LYS A 112 10.64 10.31 -25.95
N ALA A 113 9.81 10.87 -26.83
CA ALA A 113 8.41 11.16 -26.54
C ALA A 113 7.52 9.90 -26.49
N GLY A 114 8.05 8.71 -26.79
CA GLY A 114 7.27 7.48 -26.89
C GLY A 114 6.29 7.47 -28.06
N LYS A 115 6.54 8.30 -29.08
CA LYS A 115 5.68 8.44 -30.27
C LYS A 115 6.46 8.22 -31.56
N PRO A 116 7.15 7.08 -31.73
CA PRO A 116 7.94 6.83 -32.94
C PRO A 116 7.05 6.87 -34.20
N THR A 117 5.81 6.42 -34.11
CA THR A 117 4.85 6.33 -35.22
C THR A 117 4.42 7.69 -35.79
N ASP A 118 4.66 8.80 -35.07
CA ASP A 118 4.46 10.15 -35.60
C ASP A 118 5.45 10.48 -36.72
N LYS A 119 6.57 9.73 -36.79
CA LYS A 119 7.66 9.95 -37.74
C LYS A 119 7.97 8.75 -38.61
N VAL A 120 7.64 7.53 -38.18
CA VAL A 120 8.01 6.31 -38.92
C VAL A 120 6.85 5.35 -39.11
N THR A 121 6.94 4.55 -40.18
CA THR A 121 6.12 3.34 -40.36
C THR A 121 7.01 2.12 -40.23
N PHE A 122 6.57 1.12 -39.46
CA PHE A 122 7.30 -0.12 -39.26
C PHE A 122 6.96 -1.17 -40.34
N ASP A 123 7.92 -2.06 -40.59
CA ASP A 123 7.77 -3.20 -41.49
C ASP A 123 6.94 -4.30 -40.82
N GLN A 124 5.71 -4.51 -41.31
CA GLN A 124 4.79 -5.51 -40.75
C GLN A 124 5.20 -6.95 -41.07
N THR A 125 6.11 -7.16 -42.03
CA THR A 125 6.67 -8.48 -42.38
C THR A 125 7.86 -8.86 -41.51
N PHE A 126 8.38 -7.92 -40.70
CA PHE A 126 9.51 -8.15 -39.83
C PHE A 126 9.12 -9.02 -38.62
N GLY A 127 9.84 -10.12 -38.40
CA GLY A 127 9.58 -11.02 -37.28
C GLY A 127 8.15 -11.58 -37.30
N THR A 128 7.50 -11.61 -36.14
CA THR A 128 6.09 -12.02 -36.01
C THR A 128 5.24 -10.80 -35.71
N ASN A 129 4.24 -10.52 -36.54
CA ASN A 129 3.36 -9.34 -36.42
C ASN A 129 4.15 -8.01 -36.39
N GLY A 130 5.16 -7.86 -37.25
CA GLY A 130 5.96 -6.64 -37.39
C GLY A 130 7.00 -6.39 -36.29
N LYS A 131 7.28 -7.37 -35.43
CA LYS A 131 8.25 -7.25 -34.34
C LYS A 131 8.96 -8.56 -34.01
N MET A 132 10.15 -8.43 -33.42
CA MET A 132 10.78 -9.48 -32.64
C MET A 132 10.66 -9.16 -31.16
N VAL A 133 10.55 -10.19 -30.32
CA VAL A 133 10.40 -10.06 -28.87
C VAL A 133 11.40 -10.98 -28.19
N GLN A 134 12.14 -10.47 -27.21
CA GLN A 134 13.05 -11.29 -26.40
C GLN A 134 13.03 -10.86 -24.94
N GLU A 135 13.19 -11.82 -24.04
CA GLU A 135 13.36 -11.57 -22.61
C GLU A 135 14.84 -11.69 -22.21
N THR A 136 15.29 -10.85 -21.27
CA THR A 136 16.65 -10.91 -20.72
C THR A 136 16.81 -12.08 -19.77
N LYS A 137 17.95 -12.77 -19.88
CA LYS A 137 18.26 -13.98 -19.11
C LYS A 137 19.75 -14.07 -18.82
N THR A 138 20.12 -15.07 -18.02
CA THR A 138 21.54 -15.39 -17.80
C THR A 138 22.11 -16.05 -19.04
N VAL A 139 23.16 -15.47 -19.62
CA VAL A 139 23.89 -16.02 -20.78
C VAL A 139 25.36 -16.12 -20.42
N LYS A 140 25.93 -17.32 -20.44
CA LYS A 140 27.36 -17.57 -20.13
C LYS A 140 27.84 -16.93 -18.82
N GLY A 141 26.99 -16.95 -17.78
CA GLY A 141 27.30 -16.38 -16.46
C GLY A 141 27.03 -14.88 -16.32
N GLU A 142 26.72 -14.17 -17.41
CA GLU A 142 26.30 -12.78 -17.36
C GLU A 142 24.77 -12.69 -17.21
N LEU A 143 24.30 -11.93 -16.22
CA LEU A 143 22.88 -11.65 -15.99
C LEU A 143 22.38 -10.53 -16.91
N GLY A 144 21.10 -10.59 -17.27
CA GLY A 144 20.41 -9.51 -17.98
C GLY A 144 20.72 -9.41 -19.46
N VAL A 145 21.13 -10.50 -20.10
CA VAL A 145 21.51 -10.50 -21.51
C VAL A 145 20.37 -11.00 -22.39
N THR A 146 20.13 -10.31 -23.50
CA THR A 146 19.34 -10.85 -24.62
C THR A 146 19.91 -10.44 -25.96
N LYS A 147 19.64 -11.22 -27.01
CA LYS A 147 20.20 -11.02 -28.35
C LYS A 147 19.15 -11.20 -29.42
N PHE A 148 19.13 -10.27 -30.36
CA PHE A 148 18.34 -10.31 -31.59
C PHE A 148 19.30 -10.52 -32.76
N ASP A 149 19.31 -11.74 -33.29
CA ASP A 149 20.23 -12.18 -34.34
C ASP A 149 19.63 -12.05 -35.74
N ASN A 150 20.48 -12.25 -36.75
CA ASN A 150 20.11 -12.30 -38.18
C ASN A 150 19.40 -11.03 -38.68
N LEU A 151 19.81 -9.87 -38.17
CA LEU A 151 19.29 -8.58 -38.59
C LEU A 151 19.93 -8.17 -39.91
N ALA A 152 19.10 -7.94 -40.94
CA ALA A 152 19.58 -7.35 -42.18
C ALA A 152 20.08 -5.91 -41.96
N ILE A 153 20.87 -5.39 -42.90
CA ILE A 153 21.25 -3.98 -42.91
C ILE A 153 19.99 -3.10 -42.88
N GLY A 154 19.89 -2.18 -41.91
CA GLY A 154 18.69 -1.35 -41.74
C GLY A 154 18.65 -0.50 -40.48
N LEU A 155 17.55 0.24 -40.34
CA LEU A 155 17.21 1.05 -39.17
C LEU A 155 16.17 0.31 -38.32
N TYR A 156 16.41 0.24 -37.03
CA TYR A 156 15.60 -0.50 -36.06
C TYR A 156 15.20 0.40 -34.90
N TYR A 157 14.00 0.18 -34.37
CA TYR A 157 13.51 0.80 -33.13
C TYR A 157 13.53 -0.23 -32.01
N VAL A 158 14.11 0.12 -30.87
CA VAL A 158 14.23 -0.75 -29.70
C VAL A 158 13.36 -0.19 -28.57
N GLU A 159 12.51 -1.04 -27.99
CA GLU A 159 11.64 -0.69 -26.87
C GLU A 159 11.70 -1.73 -25.74
N GLU A 160 11.78 -1.29 -24.48
CA GLU A 160 11.51 -2.13 -23.32
C GLU A 160 10.00 -2.16 -23.05
N THR A 161 9.37 -3.31 -23.29
CA THR A 161 7.91 -3.49 -23.18
C THR A 161 7.48 -4.14 -21.88
N LYS A 162 8.41 -4.75 -21.14
CA LYS A 162 8.17 -5.29 -19.79
C LYS A 162 9.38 -5.03 -18.92
N VAL A 163 9.13 -4.49 -17.74
CA VAL A 163 10.13 -4.17 -16.74
C VAL A 163 10.21 -5.32 -15.73
N PRO A 164 11.42 -5.71 -15.28
CA PRO A 164 11.55 -6.69 -14.19
C PRO A 164 10.81 -6.25 -12.93
N THR A 165 10.21 -7.20 -12.20
CA THR A 165 9.55 -6.93 -10.92
C THR A 165 10.50 -6.22 -9.95
N GLY A 166 10.02 -5.17 -9.29
CA GLY A 166 10.82 -4.40 -8.33
C GLY A 166 11.70 -3.32 -8.95
N TYR A 167 11.61 -3.08 -10.25
CA TYR A 167 12.32 -2.01 -10.95
C TYR A 167 11.36 -1.02 -11.58
N SER A 168 11.80 0.25 -11.67
CA SER A 168 11.15 1.25 -12.49
C SER A 168 11.86 1.31 -13.84
N PRO A 169 11.13 1.37 -14.96
CA PRO A 169 11.75 1.57 -16.27
C PRO A 169 12.52 2.89 -16.27
N GLU A 170 13.78 2.84 -16.68
CA GLU A 170 14.55 4.02 -17.05
C GLU A 170 14.97 3.98 -18.53
N PHE A 171 14.34 3.08 -19.26
CA PHE A 171 14.56 2.92 -20.67
C PHE A 171 13.85 4.01 -21.47
N THR A 172 14.66 4.84 -22.11
CA THR A 172 14.26 5.73 -23.21
C THR A 172 14.37 4.96 -24.52
N PRO A 173 13.26 4.76 -25.26
CA PRO A 173 13.32 4.13 -26.57
C PRO A 173 14.20 4.87 -27.55
N PHE A 174 14.82 4.14 -28.46
CA PHE A 174 15.78 4.71 -29.40
C PHE A 174 15.76 3.97 -30.74
N PHE A 175 16.24 4.67 -31.76
CA PHE A 175 16.55 4.10 -33.06
C PHE A 175 18.02 3.72 -33.13
N ILE A 176 18.32 2.62 -33.83
CA ILE A 176 19.68 2.13 -34.03
C ILE A 176 19.85 1.55 -35.41
N THR A 177 21.00 1.77 -36.03
CA THR A 177 21.35 1.16 -37.33
C THR A 177 22.12 -0.13 -37.10
N VAL A 178 21.87 -1.11 -37.96
CA VAL A 178 22.73 -2.28 -38.14
C VAL A 178 23.27 -2.20 -39.58
N PRO A 179 24.59 -2.08 -39.80
CA PRO A 179 25.64 -1.89 -38.79
C PRO A 179 25.61 -0.50 -38.15
N GLN A 180 26.35 -0.32 -37.06
CA GLN A 180 26.73 0.99 -36.53
C GLN A 180 28.05 1.43 -37.17
N ILE A 181 28.14 2.69 -37.59
CA ILE A 181 29.37 3.28 -38.12
C ILE A 181 29.95 4.20 -37.05
N THR A 182 31.19 3.95 -36.64
CA THR A 182 31.92 4.80 -35.69
C THR A 182 33.34 5.07 -36.19
N ARG A 183 33.97 6.09 -35.62
CA ARG A 183 35.39 6.37 -35.80
C ARG A 183 35.89 7.06 -34.55
N GLU A 184 36.98 6.55 -33.98
CA GLU A 184 37.63 7.21 -32.85
C GLU A 184 38.39 8.46 -33.31
N ASP A 185 38.48 9.46 -32.44
CA ASP A 185 39.26 10.65 -32.70
C ASP A 185 40.73 10.29 -32.94
N GLY A 186 41.32 10.86 -34.00
CA GLY A 186 42.69 10.56 -34.42
C GLY A 186 42.87 9.28 -35.24
N LYS A 187 41.81 8.51 -35.51
CA LYS A 187 41.86 7.39 -36.47
C LYS A 187 41.44 7.82 -37.87
N THR A 188 42.05 7.21 -38.89
CA THR A 188 41.77 7.48 -40.32
C THR A 188 40.73 6.53 -40.92
N THR A 189 40.44 5.40 -40.28
CA THR A 189 39.53 4.35 -40.77
C THR A 189 38.26 4.27 -39.91
N ASN A 190 37.12 4.00 -40.55
CA ASN A 190 35.86 3.76 -39.86
C ASN A 190 35.79 2.32 -39.31
N THR A 191 35.01 2.14 -38.26
CA THR A 191 34.61 0.84 -37.71
C THR A 191 33.15 0.58 -38.07
N TYR A 192 32.87 -0.62 -38.60
CA TYR A 192 31.54 -1.08 -38.98
C TYR A 192 31.11 -2.22 -38.07
N THR A 193 30.29 -1.90 -37.06
CA THR A 193 29.85 -2.87 -36.05
C THR A 193 28.51 -3.46 -36.44
N TYR A 194 28.51 -4.72 -36.90
CA TYR A 194 27.28 -5.45 -37.22
C TYR A 194 26.65 -6.09 -35.97
N ASP A 195 27.47 -6.55 -35.03
CA ASP A 195 27.02 -7.05 -33.73
C ASP A 195 27.01 -5.90 -32.72
N VAL A 196 25.92 -5.16 -32.71
CA VAL A 196 25.76 -3.95 -31.90
C VAL A 196 25.41 -4.35 -30.47
N SER A 197 26.05 -3.70 -29.48
CA SER A 197 25.79 -3.94 -28.06
C SER A 197 25.33 -2.65 -27.37
N VAL A 198 24.29 -2.76 -26.55
CA VAL A 198 23.70 -1.66 -25.77
C VAL A 198 23.50 -2.07 -24.32
N SER A 199 23.61 -1.12 -23.38
CA SER A 199 23.50 -1.39 -21.94
C SER A 199 22.45 -0.52 -21.23
N PRO A 200 21.15 -0.66 -21.56
CA PRO A 200 20.10 0.13 -20.93
C PRO A 200 19.91 -0.16 -19.44
N LYS A 201 19.63 0.88 -18.67
CA LYS A 201 19.47 0.82 -17.20
C LYS A 201 18.02 1.02 -16.75
N ASN A 202 17.66 0.42 -15.62
CA ASN A 202 16.38 0.61 -14.93
C ASN A 202 16.68 0.98 -13.49
N TRP A 203 15.84 1.84 -12.94
CA TRP A 203 16.00 2.21 -11.54
C TRP A 203 15.59 1.08 -10.62
N ASN A 204 16.46 0.77 -9.65
CA ASN A 204 16.13 -0.18 -8.62
C ASN A 204 15.08 0.41 -7.67
N ALA A 205 13.82 0.02 -7.89
CA ALA A 205 12.68 0.46 -7.10
C ALA A 205 12.37 -0.51 -5.94
N ASN A 206 13.22 -1.50 -5.66
CA ASN A 206 13.02 -2.43 -4.55
C ASN A 206 13.08 -1.66 -3.22
N GLY A 207 12.01 -1.76 -2.44
CA GLY A 207 11.82 -0.94 -1.24
C GLY A 207 11.59 0.55 -1.52
N GLY A 208 11.49 0.94 -2.80
CA GLY A 208 11.17 2.29 -3.25
C GLY A 208 9.71 2.65 -3.03
N ILE A 209 8.81 1.66 -2.89
CA ILE A 209 7.46 1.89 -2.41
C ILE A 209 6.97 0.75 -1.53
N THR A 210 6.37 1.09 -0.40
CA THR A 210 5.73 0.14 0.52
C THR A 210 4.36 0.64 0.91
N LYS A 211 3.46 -0.26 1.28
CA LYS A 211 2.17 0.10 1.84
C LYS A 211 1.86 -0.78 3.03
N ASP A 212 1.50 -0.12 4.12
CA ASP A 212 1.20 -0.77 5.38
C ASP A 212 -0.27 -0.58 5.74
N ALA A 213 -0.98 -1.67 6.02
CA ALA A 213 -2.37 -1.66 6.47
C ALA A 213 -2.39 -1.56 8.00
N GLN A 214 -2.86 -0.43 8.55
CA GLN A 214 -2.88 -0.19 10.00
C GLN A 214 -4.05 -0.92 10.67
N THR A 215 -4.06 -2.25 10.62
CA THR A 215 -5.15 -3.07 11.15
C THR A 215 -5.34 -2.90 12.66
N SER A 216 -4.30 -2.48 13.40
CA SER A 216 -4.37 -2.17 14.84
C SER A 216 -5.33 -1.05 15.20
N LYS A 217 -5.78 -0.24 14.22
CA LYS A 217 -6.71 0.88 14.41
C LYS A 217 -8.17 0.54 14.08
N MET A 218 -8.47 -0.71 13.73
CA MET A 218 -9.81 -1.16 13.38
C MET A 218 -10.14 -2.51 14.00
N VAL A 219 -11.42 -2.87 14.00
CA VAL A 219 -11.93 -4.19 14.37
C VAL A 219 -12.34 -4.98 13.12
N GLY A 220 -13.12 -4.40 12.20
CA GLY A 220 -13.68 -5.18 11.09
C GLY A 220 -14.44 -4.41 10.01
N ALA A 221 -15.35 -5.09 9.33
CA ALA A 221 -16.19 -4.49 8.27
C ALA A 221 -17.02 -3.32 8.81
N GLY A 222 -17.06 -2.20 8.10
CA GLY A 222 -17.69 -0.96 8.55
C GLY A 222 -16.75 0.05 9.20
N ASP A 223 -15.57 -0.38 9.69
CA ASP A 223 -14.53 0.52 10.19
C ASP A 223 -13.74 1.21 9.07
N THR A 224 -13.01 2.24 9.46
CA THR A 224 -11.98 2.85 8.63
C THR A 224 -10.67 2.06 8.79
N LEU A 225 -10.10 1.61 7.67
CA LEU A 225 -8.77 1.00 7.59
C LEU A 225 -7.77 2.05 7.06
N PRO A 226 -6.85 2.56 7.90
CA PRO A 226 -5.79 3.43 7.45
C PRO A 226 -4.73 2.62 6.71
N TYR A 227 -4.36 3.06 5.50
CA TYR A 227 -3.18 2.59 4.78
C TYR A 227 -2.11 3.68 4.79
N VAL A 228 -0.84 3.31 4.92
CA VAL A 228 0.29 4.24 4.77
C VAL A 228 1.14 3.81 3.59
N ILE A 229 1.03 4.51 2.47
CA ILE A 229 1.91 4.34 1.31
C ILE A 229 3.16 5.19 1.54
N THR A 230 4.33 4.56 1.54
CA THR A 230 5.62 5.23 1.70
C THR A 230 6.40 5.10 0.38
N ALA A 231 6.60 6.20 -0.33
CA ALA A 231 7.22 6.26 -1.65
C ALA A 231 8.54 7.03 -1.60
N LYS A 232 9.62 6.40 -2.06
CA LYS A 232 10.96 7.00 -2.17
C LYS A 232 11.02 7.96 -3.34
N VAL A 233 11.65 9.11 -3.12
CA VAL A 233 11.90 10.08 -4.19
C VAL A 233 13.22 9.74 -4.85
N LYS A 234 13.26 9.61 -6.18
CA LYS A 234 14.49 9.37 -6.91
C LYS A 234 15.27 10.68 -7.08
N LEU A 235 16.55 10.65 -6.72
CA LEU A 235 17.49 11.70 -7.08
C LEU A 235 18.09 11.36 -8.46
N PRO A 236 18.02 12.25 -9.47
CA PRO A 236 18.70 12.04 -10.75
C PRO A 236 20.22 11.91 -10.57
N LEU A 237 20.88 11.15 -11.46
CA LEU A 237 22.34 10.97 -11.43
C LEU A 237 23.10 12.29 -11.59
N THR A 238 22.57 13.19 -12.43
CA THR A 238 23.07 14.55 -12.63
C THR A 238 21.96 15.53 -12.26
N PRO A 239 21.77 15.82 -10.96
CA PRO A 239 20.67 16.66 -10.53
C PRO A 239 20.87 18.10 -10.99
N ALA A 240 19.81 18.70 -11.52
CA ALA A 240 19.76 20.13 -11.81
C ALA A 240 19.77 20.94 -10.51
N MET A 241 20.55 22.01 -10.48
CA MET A 241 20.69 22.88 -9.32
C MET A 241 20.01 24.23 -9.58
N ASP A 242 19.27 24.73 -8.58
CA ASP A 242 18.89 26.13 -8.46
C ASP A 242 19.80 26.79 -7.41
N LYS A 243 20.83 27.48 -7.90
CA LYS A 243 21.91 28.05 -7.07
C LYS A 243 22.57 26.97 -6.21
N THR A 244 22.30 26.96 -4.90
CA THR A 244 22.86 26.01 -3.93
C THR A 244 21.90 24.88 -3.57
N LYS A 245 20.68 24.86 -4.12
CA LYS A 245 19.63 23.90 -3.80
C LYS A 245 19.30 23.02 -5.00
N LEU A 246 18.69 21.86 -4.76
CA LEU A 246 18.12 21.05 -5.83
C LEU A 246 16.96 21.80 -6.49
N ALA A 247 16.94 21.82 -7.81
CA ALA A 247 15.80 22.33 -8.55
C ALA A 247 14.61 21.36 -8.41
N SER A 248 13.39 21.89 -8.31
CA SER A 248 12.16 21.09 -8.28
C SER A 248 11.96 20.27 -9.56
N SER A 249 12.49 20.74 -10.69
CA SER A 249 12.43 20.07 -11.99
C SER A 249 13.04 18.66 -12.00
N ASN A 250 13.92 18.35 -11.04
CA ASN A 250 14.45 16.99 -10.85
C ASN A 250 13.38 15.96 -10.48
N PHE A 251 12.23 16.41 -9.99
CA PHE A 251 11.18 15.57 -9.42
C PHE A 251 9.87 15.65 -10.21
N THR A 252 9.88 16.30 -11.37
CA THR A 252 8.73 16.37 -12.27
C THR A 252 8.18 14.97 -12.56
N GLY A 253 6.85 14.84 -12.53
CA GLY A 253 6.18 13.55 -12.74
C GLY A 253 6.07 12.66 -11.50
N PHE A 254 6.66 13.05 -10.36
CA PHE A 254 6.45 12.34 -9.10
C PHE A 254 4.95 12.30 -8.76
N LYS A 255 4.42 11.10 -8.53
CA LYS A 255 3.02 10.88 -8.17
C LYS A 255 2.89 9.58 -7.40
N VAL A 256 1.88 9.48 -6.55
CA VAL A 256 1.58 8.28 -5.75
C VAL A 256 0.12 7.93 -5.97
N TRP A 257 -0.24 6.65 -6.05
CA TRP A 257 -1.63 6.26 -6.17
C TRP A 257 -1.98 4.99 -5.40
N ASP A 258 -3.28 4.86 -5.15
CA ASP A 258 -3.94 3.67 -4.62
C ASP A 258 -4.99 3.21 -5.62
N ASP A 259 -5.07 1.91 -5.90
CA ASP A 259 -6.11 1.30 -6.72
C ASP A 259 -7.06 0.50 -5.82
N ALA A 260 -7.99 1.25 -5.21
CA ALA A 260 -8.92 0.75 -4.21
C ALA A 260 -10.01 -0.13 -4.83
N LEU A 261 -10.29 -1.28 -4.22
CA LEU A 261 -11.38 -2.18 -4.64
C LEU A 261 -12.74 -1.50 -4.39
N ALA A 262 -13.48 -1.20 -5.45
CA ALA A 262 -14.69 -0.38 -5.36
C ALA A 262 -15.79 -1.03 -4.50
N SER A 263 -15.92 -2.35 -4.57
CA SER A 263 -16.90 -3.12 -3.78
C SER A 263 -16.55 -3.21 -2.29
N ALA A 264 -15.31 -2.91 -1.89
CA ALA A 264 -14.87 -3.05 -0.51
C ALA A 264 -15.01 -1.76 0.31
N TYR A 265 -15.07 -0.59 -0.33
CA TYR A 265 -15.02 0.70 0.37
C TYR A 265 -16.21 1.59 0.08
N SER A 266 -16.67 2.33 1.10
CA SER A 266 -17.89 3.15 1.03
C SER A 266 -17.61 4.63 0.78
N ASN A 267 -16.37 5.10 0.94
CA ASN A 267 -16.02 6.53 0.93
C ASN A 267 -15.18 6.96 -0.28
N LEU A 268 -15.24 6.23 -1.40
CA LEU A 268 -14.45 6.54 -2.60
C LEU A 268 -15.00 7.74 -3.39
N THR A 269 -16.31 7.99 -3.33
CA THR A 269 -16.94 9.17 -3.95
C THR A 269 -16.46 10.44 -3.23
N ASN A 270 -15.97 11.42 -3.99
CA ASN A 270 -15.42 12.68 -3.46
C ASN A 270 -14.32 12.47 -2.40
N PHE A 271 -13.59 11.35 -2.47
CA PHE A 271 -12.59 10.98 -1.46
C PHE A 271 -11.59 12.10 -1.19
N GLY A 272 -11.08 12.74 -2.25
CA GLY A 272 -10.11 13.82 -2.17
C GLY A 272 -10.64 15.11 -1.54
N ASP A 273 -11.96 15.31 -1.45
CA ASP A 273 -12.56 16.55 -0.93
C ASP A 273 -12.78 16.51 0.59
N THR A 274 -12.67 15.34 1.19
CA THR A 274 -12.80 15.16 2.64
C THR A 274 -11.42 15.10 3.28
N ALA A 275 -11.00 16.17 3.98
CA ALA A 275 -9.65 16.29 4.52
C ALA A 275 -9.26 15.17 5.52
N THR A 276 -10.22 14.54 6.20
CA THR A 276 -9.95 13.42 7.11
C THR A 276 -9.64 12.10 6.39
N ASN A 277 -9.88 12.01 5.08
CA ASN A 277 -9.64 10.81 4.31
C ASN A 277 -8.15 10.58 4.01
N TYR A 278 -7.30 11.60 4.10
CA TYR A 278 -5.90 11.47 3.74
C TYR A 278 -4.99 12.39 4.56
N LYS A 279 -3.70 12.04 4.57
CA LYS A 279 -2.62 12.92 5.04
C LYS A 279 -1.41 12.70 4.16
N VAL A 280 -0.73 13.76 3.73
CA VAL A 280 0.49 13.67 2.92
C VAL A 280 1.62 14.38 3.62
N GLN A 281 2.76 13.70 3.73
CA GLN A 281 3.96 14.21 4.39
C GLN A 281 5.22 13.87 3.60
N VAL A 282 6.27 14.66 3.73
CA VAL A 282 7.59 14.38 3.15
C VAL A 282 8.69 14.52 4.19
N GLY A 283 9.70 13.65 4.13
CA GLY A 283 10.78 13.67 5.10
C GLY A 283 11.90 12.69 4.83
N GLU A 284 12.98 12.81 5.59
CA GLU A 284 14.03 11.80 5.63
C GLU A 284 13.55 10.57 6.39
N TYR A 285 13.71 9.40 5.78
CA TYR A 285 13.19 8.13 6.27
C TYR A 285 14.27 7.29 6.93
N ASP A 286 13.91 6.67 8.04
CA ASP A 286 14.68 5.62 8.67
C ASP A 286 14.12 4.27 8.22
N ALA A 287 14.81 3.63 7.26
CA ALA A 287 14.40 2.34 6.74
C ALA A 287 14.45 1.21 7.78
N GLN A 288 15.26 1.34 8.84
CA GLN A 288 15.34 0.32 9.91
C GLN A 288 14.11 0.39 10.81
N ASN A 289 13.77 1.60 11.26
CA ASN A 289 12.64 1.83 12.17
C ASN A 289 11.30 1.99 11.45
N LYS A 290 11.32 2.06 10.10
CA LYS A 290 10.16 2.27 9.22
C LYS A 290 9.38 3.57 9.50
N THR A 291 10.07 4.62 9.94
CA THR A 291 9.47 5.91 10.30
C THR A 291 10.28 7.08 9.73
N PHE A 292 9.70 8.28 9.73
CA PHE A 292 10.49 9.48 9.46
C PHE A 292 11.47 9.75 10.60
N LYS A 293 12.70 10.14 10.26
CA LYS A 293 13.69 10.60 11.22
C LYS A 293 13.19 11.87 11.88
N LYS A 294 13.02 11.84 13.20
CA LYS A 294 12.65 13.00 14.00
C LYS A 294 13.89 13.86 14.19
N VAL A 295 13.98 15.00 13.51
CA VAL A 295 15.07 15.95 13.70
C VAL A 295 14.62 16.97 14.73
N THR A 296 15.41 17.16 15.79
CA THR A 296 15.07 18.00 16.95
C THR A 296 15.00 19.50 16.64
N SER A 297 15.36 19.94 15.43
CA SER A 297 15.44 21.36 15.05
C SER A 297 14.85 21.72 13.68
N ASP A 298 14.30 20.77 12.93
CA ASP A 298 13.68 21.02 11.61
C ASP A 298 12.24 20.48 11.57
N THR A 299 11.41 21.07 10.72
CA THR A 299 10.00 20.70 10.47
C THR A 299 9.82 19.34 9.78
N ASN A 300 10.69 18.35 10.02
CA ASN A 300 10.65 17.01 9.44
C ASN A 300 9.88 16.01 10.34
N PRO A 301 8.84 15.32 9.84
CA PRO A 301 8.28 15.40 8.49
C PRO A 301 7.44 16.65 8.25
N VAL A 302 7.51 17.14 7.01
CA VAL A 302 6.77 18.33 6.56
C VAL A 302 5.40 17.89 6.05
N ASP A 303 4.34 18.46 6.60
CA ASP A 303 2.98 18.27 6.09
C ASP A 303 2.81 19.03 4.75
N LEU A 304 2.17 18.36 3.79
CA LEU A 304 1.83 18.94 2.49
C LEU A 304 0.34 19.28 2.44
N THR A 305 0.00 20.33 1.69
CA THR A 305 -1.34 20.92 1.59
C THR A 305 -1.96 20.65 0.21
N LYS A 306 -3.17 20.06 0.18
CA LYS A 306 -3.94 19.87 -1.07
C LYS A 306 -4.25 21.21 -1.72
N GLY A 307 -4.17 21.28 -3.05
CA GLY A 307 -4.44 22.47 -3.86
C GLY A 307 -3.27 23.45 -3.93
N THR A 308 -2.23 23.26 -3.11
CA THR A 308 -0.99 24.04 -3.17
C THR A 308 0.19 23.14 -3.51
N ASP A 309 0.41 22.09 -2.72
CA ASP A 309 1.56 21.19 -2.89
C ASP A 309 1.24 19.96 -3.74
N TYR A 310 -0.01 19.51 -3.71
CA TYR A 310 -0.48 18.37 -4.52
C TYR A 310 -1.98 18.47 -4.80
N ASN A 311 -2.42 17.72 -5.80
CA ASN A 311 -3.82 17.51 -6.12
C ASN A 311 -4.19 16.04 -6.02
N ILE A 312 -5.47 15.78 -5.76
CA ILE A 312 -6.03 14.43 -5.69
C ILE A 312 -7.08 14.28 -6.78
N ALA A 313 -6.95 13.24 -7.59
CA ALA A 313 -7.99 12.82 -8.54
C ALA A 313 -8.47 11.41 -8.21
N VAL A 314 -9.77 11.16 -8.35
CA VAL A 314 -10.35 9.81 -8.22
C VAL A 314 -10.98 9.42 -9.55
N SER A 315 -10.55 8.31 -10.12
CA SER A 315 -11.01 7.85 -11.44
C SER A 315 -11.18 6.33 -11.48
N ASP A 316 -11.76 5.83 -12.57
CA ASP A 316 -11.70 4.40 -12.87
C ASP A 316 -10.25 3.94 -13.10
N SER A 317 -9.97 2.70 -12.70
CA SER A 317 -8.67 2.05 -12.90
C SER A 317 -8.84 0.82 -13.79
N ASP A 318 -7.95 0.65 -14.77
CA ASP A 318 -7.91 -0.55 -15.60
C ASP A 318 -7.28 -1.76 -14.88
N VAL A 319 -6.75 -1.57 -13.66
CA VAL A 319 -6.23 -2.68 -12.84
C VAL A 319 -7.35 -3.64 -12.47
N ASP A 320 -7.13 -4.94 -12.69
CA ASP A 320 -8.11 -6.03 -12.48
C ASP A 320 -9.41 -5.87 -13.29
N LYS A 321 -9.37 -5.13 -14.39
CA LYS A 321 -10.51 -4.97 -15.29
C LYS A 321 -10.78 -6.27 -16.04
N ALA A 322 -12.05 -6.71 -15.99
CA ALA A 322 -12.53 -7.86 -16.75
C ALA A 322 -13.39 -7.36 -17.92
N GLY A 323 -12.85 -7.39 -19.14
CA GLY A 323 -13.52 -6.82 -20.31
C GLY A 323 -13.71 -5.30 -20.18
N THR A 324 -14.97 -4.83 -20.13
CA THR A 324 -15.30 -3.41 -19.94
C THR A 324 -15.61 -3.05 -18.48
N THR A 325 -15.73 -4.05 -17.58
CA THR A 325 -16.12 -3.82 -16.19
C THR A 325 -14.93 -3.39 -15.33
N VAL A 326 -14.99 -2.15 -14.85
CA VAL A 326 -14.03 -1.59 -13.89
C VAL A 326 -14.37 -2.07 -12.47
N THR A 327 -13.40 -2.64 -11.77
CA THR A 327 -13.56 -3.13 -10.40
C THR A 327 -12.88 -2.24 -9.36
N ARG A 328 -11.99 -1.34 -9.79
CA ARG A 328 -11.17 -0.49 -8.94
C ARG A 328 -11.29 0.99 -9.26
N LYS A 329 -11.18 1.81 -8.22
CA LYS A 329 -11.02 3.26 -8.35
C LYS A 329 -9.58 3.65 -8.01
N ARG A 330 -8.95 4.41 -8.89
CA ARG A 330 -7.64 4.99 -8.65
C ARG A 330 -7.78 6.29 -7.88
N ILE A 331 -7.12 6.39 -6.73
CA ILE A 331 -6.92 7.63 -5.97
C ILE A 331 -5.50 8.09 -6.29
N LEU A 332 -5.36 9.12 -7.12
CA LEU A 332 -4.10 9.61 -7.64
C LEU A 332 -3.69 10.92 -6.96
N PHE A 333 -2.48 10.96 -6.41
CA PHE A 333 -1.82 12.13 -5.84
C PHE A 333 -0.77 12.64 -6.81
N THR A 334 -0.99 13.82 -7.39
CA THR A 334 -0.04 14.50 -8.28
C THR A 334 0.53 15.71 -7.58
N PHE A 335 1.84 15.91 -7.65
CA PHE A 335 2.53 16.98 -6.92
C PHE A 335 2.76 18.19 -7.81
N GLU A 336 2.38 19.36 -7.31
CA GLU A 336 2.56 20.65 -7.96
C GLU A 336 3.97 21.19 -7.68
N ASP A 337 4.41 22.21 -8.42
CA ASP A 337 5.76 22.78 -8.29
C ASP A 337 6.12 23.19 -6.85
N ALA A 338 5.15 23.69 -6.08
CA ALA A 338 5.35 24.02 -4.66
C ALA A 338 5.63 22.77 -3.81
N GLY A 339 4.92 21.67 -4.06
CA GLY A 339 5.16 20.39 -3.40
C GLY A 339 6.49 19.76 -3.83
N LEU A 340 6.82 19.80 -5.12
CA LEU A 340 8.12 19.37 -5.64
C LEU A 340 9.27 20.18 -5.04
N THR A 341 9.05 21.48 -4.78
CA THR A 341 10.02 22.33 -4.06
C THR A 341 10.20 21.89 -2.61
N LYS A 342 9.12 21.53 -1.89
CA LYS A 342 9.22 20.97 -0.53
C LYS A 342 9.95 19.63 -0.52
N ILE A 343 9.71 18.77 -1.52
CA ILE A 343 10.45 17.52 -1.72
C ILE A 343 11.95 17.81 -1.95
N ALA A 344 12.28 18.74 -2.84
CA ALA A 344 13.66 19.14 -3.09
C ALA A 344 14.36 19.65 -1.82
N ASN A 345 13.67 20.48 -1.04
CA ASN A 345 14.19 21.01 0.22
C ASN A 345 14.44 19.93 1.28
N ALA A 346 13.72 18.80 1.27
CA ALA A 346 13.93 17.70 2.22
C ALA A 346 15.31 17.04 2.06
N PHE A 347 15.90 17.06 0.85
CA PHE A 347 17.30 16.66 0.64
C PHE A 347 18.30 17.64 1.26
N GLY A 348 17.88 18.86 1.62
CA GLY A 348 18.72 19.89 2.22
C GLY A 348 19.41 20.80 1.19
N THR A 349 20.49 21.46 1.60
CA THR A 349 21.14 22.53 0.81
C THR A 349 22.62 22.24 0.48
N THR A 350 23.14 21.06 0.81
CA THR A 350 24.55 20.72 0.60
C THR A 350 24.68 19.54 -0.35
N ALA A 351 25.31 19.76 -1.51
CA ALA A 351 25.37 18.79 -2.61
C ALA A 351 25.97 17.43 -2.25
N SER A 352 26.96 17.40 -1.33
CA SER A 352 27.58 16.16 -0.86
C SER A 352 26.64 15.29 -0.01
N ALA A 353 25.55 15.84 0.51
CA ALA A 353 24.61 15.15 1.39
C ALA A 353 23.35 14.63 0.67
N PHE A 354 23.12 14.98 -0.60
CA PHE A 354 21.88 14.59 -1.28
C PHE A 354 21.81 13.08 -1.53
N ALA A 355 22.89 12.50 -2.06
CA ALA A 355 22.94 11.08 -2.42
C ALA A 355 22.90 10.13 -1.21
N SER A 356 23.20 10.62 0.00
CA SER A 356 23.18 9.82 1.24
C SER A 356 21.82 9.86 1.96
N LYS A 357 20.89 10.73 1.54
CA LYS A 357 19.57 10.86 2.16
C LYS A 357 18.53 9.97 1.48
N ASP A 358 17.71 9.31 2.29
CA ASP A 358 16.53 8.58 1.84
C ASP A 358 15.30 9.46 2.09
N ILE A 359 14.94 10.28 1.10
CA ILE A 359 13.74 11.12 1.18
C ILE A 359 12.54 10.35 0.67
N ARG A 360 11.47 10.35 1.47
CA ARG A 360 10.22 9.68 1.15
C ARG A 360 9.02 10.58 1.33
N VAL A 361 8.01 10.36 0.51
CA VAL A 361 6.67 10.89 0.66
C VAL A 361 5.79 9.80 1.25
N GLN A 362 5.09 10.11 2.34
CA GLN A 362 4.07 9.24 2.93
C GLN A 362 2.69 9.77 2.64
N VAL A 363 1.85 8.92 2.05
CA VAL A 363 0.42 9.14 1.83
C VAL A 363 -0.34 8.20 2.76
N THR A 364 -0.97 8.76 3.78
CA THR A 364 -1.94 8.04 4.62
C THR A 364 -3.32 8.14 3.97
N LEU A 365 -4.03 7.02 3.86
CA LEU A 365 -5.36 6.89 3.29
C LEU A 365 -6.29 6.24 4.31
N ASN A 366 -7.39 6.90 4.65
CA ASN A 366 -8.41 6.40 5.57
C ASN A 366 -9.59 5.87 4.74
N LEU A 367 -9.55 4.58 4.39
CA LEU A 367 -10.57 3.94 3.56
C LEU A 367 -11.62 3.26 4.45
N LYS A 368 -12.90 3.63 4.31
CA LYS A 368 -14.00 3.08 5.09
C LYS A 368 -14.50 1.80 4.45
N ILE A 369 -14.33 0.67 5.13
CA ILE A 369 -14.77 -0.64 4.65
C ILE A 369 -16.30 -0.69 4.65
N ASN A 370 -16.90 -1.24 3.60
CA ASN A 370 -18.34 -1.47 3.52
C ASN A 370 -18.80 -2.38 4.68
N LYS A 371 -19.93 -2.06 5.31
CA LYS A 371 -20.49 -2.85 6.42
C LYS A 371 -20.78 -4.31 6.04
N ASP A 372 -21.16 -4.52 4.78
CA ASP A 372 -21.50 -5.82 4.21
C ASP A 372 -20.27 -6.57 3.65
N PHE A 373 -19.07 -6.01 3.76
CA PHE A 373 -17.88 -6.63 3.21
C PHE A 373 -17.63 -8.01 3.86
N GLY A 374 -17.48 -9.05 3.03
CA GLY A 374 -17.21 -10.41 3.49
C GLY A 374 -18.39 -11.11 4.19
N LYS A 375 -19.61 -10.57 4.11
CA LYS A 375 -20.78 -11.15 4.81
C LYS A 375 -21.18 -12.55 4.34
N ASP A 376 -20.82 -12.94 3.12
CA ASP A 376 -21.28 -14.20 2.52
C ASP A 376 -20.28 -15.36 2.70
N THR A 377 -19.06 -15.07 3.18
CA THR A 377 -17.98 -16.06 3.34
C THR A 377 -17.42 -16.03 4.76
N VAL A 378 -16.97 -17.18 5.28
CA VAL A 378 -16.36 -17.25 6.62
C VAL A 378 -15.02 -16.51 6.66
N LYS A 379 -14.24 -16.65 5.59
CA LYS A 379 -12.96 -15.97 5.39
C LYS A 379 -13.02 -15.12 4.14
N THR A 380 -12.49 -13.90 4.23
CA THR A 380 -12.41 -12.97 3.11
C THR A 380 -11.04 -12.29 3.09
N GLU A 381 -10.42 -12.20 1.92
CA GLU A 381 -9.17 -11.45 1.74
C GLU A 381 -9.45 -10.15 0.98
N LEU A 382 -9.02 -9.03 1.57
CA LEU A 382 -9.05 -7.71 0.93
C LEU A 382 -7.67 -7.39 0.37
N THR A 383 -7.56 -7.38 -0.96
CA THR A 383 -6.33 -6.96 -1.66
C THR A 383 -6.41 -5.50 -2.09
N ASN A 384 -5.53 -4.67 -1.54
CA ASN A 384 -5.38 -3.27 -1.90
C ASN A 384 -4.11 -3.03 -2.71
N LYS A 385 -4.26 -2.42 -3.89
CA LYS A 385 -3.17 -2.20 -4.86
C LYS A 385 -2.73 -0.74 -4.83
N TYR A 386 -1.50 -0.47 -5.25
CA TYR A 386 -0.92 0.87 -5.20
C TYR A 386 0.28 0.96 -6.11
N GLY A 387 0.81 2.17 -6.27
CA GLY A 387 2.07 2.40 -6.95
C GLY A 387 2.48 3.86 -6.87
N PHE A 388 3.57 4.16 -7.55
CA PHE A 388 4.09 5.51 -7.66
C PHE A 388 4.88 5.69 -8.94
N ASN A 389 5.12 6.93 -9.26
CA ASN A 389 6.12 7.34 -10.21
C ASN A 389 7.22 8.03 -9.40
N PRO A 390 8.48 7.58 -9.49
CA PRO A 390 9.57 8.14 -8.70
C PRO A 390 9.99 9.56 -9.10
N GLY A 391 9.45 10.10 -10.21
CA GLY A 391 9.80 11.40 -10.76
C GLY A 391 11.19 11.43 -11.41
N GLY A 392 11.50 12.55 -12.07
CA GLY A 392 12.77 12.77 -12.76
C GLY A 392 12.79 12.26 -14.21
N ASP A 393 13.96 12.27 -14.83
CA ASP A 393 14.19 12.09 -16.28
C ASP A 393 13.59 10.84 -16.92
N SER A 394 13.12 9.88 -16.13
CA SER A 394 12.66 8.59 -16.59
C SER A 394 11.45 8.02 -15.86
N GLY A 395 10.84 8.77 -14.94
CA GLY A 395 9.77 8.28 -14.09
C GLY A 395 8.59 7.74 -14.91
N LYS A 396 8.51 6.41 -15.08
CA LYS A 396 7.26 5.74 -15.45
C LYS A 396 6.65 5.09 -14.22
N ASP A 397 5.40 4.71 -14.37
CA ASP A 397 4.58 4.19 -13.30
C ASP A 397 5.12 2.82 -12.85
N THR A 398 5.44 2.73 -11.56
CA THR A 398 5.93 1.54 -10.88
C THR A 398 4.87 1.04 -9.90
N PRO A 399 4.18 -0.08 -10.21
CA PRO A 399 3.27 -0.72 -9.27
C PRO A 399 4.02 -1.21 -8.02
N GLY A 400 3.36 -1.10 -6.86
CA GLY A 400 3.78 -1.76 -5.63
C GLY A 400 3.34 -3.22 -5.59
N THR A 401 3.76 -3.93 -4.54
CA THR A 401 3.30 -5.29 -4.24
C THR A 401 1.95 -5.25 -3.52
N ASP A 402 1.00 -6.10 -3.92
CA ASP A 402 -0.33 -6.18 -3.29
C ASP A 402 -0.29 -6.22 -1.74
N THR A 403 -1.05 -5.33 -1.09
CA THR A 403 -1.26 -5.36 0.37
C THR A 403 -2.54 -6.13 0.67
N LYS A 404 -2.44 -7.17 1.50
CA LYS A 404 -3.57 -8.06 1.84
C LYS A 404 -3.98 -7.90 3.30
N THR A 405 -5.29 -7.83 3.54
CA THR A 405 -5.88 -7.89 4.89
C THR A 405 -6.88 -9.04 4.92
N VAL A 406 -6.73 -9.95 5.87
CA VAL A 406 -7.61 -11.13 6.00
C VAL A 406 -8.65 -10.89 7.08
N PHE A 407 -9.89 -11.26 6.78
CA PHE A 407 -11.03 -11.15 7.67
C PHE A 407 -11.64 -12.54 7.92
N HIS A 408 -12.13 -12.75 9.14
CA HIS A 408 -12.86 -13.93 9.59
C HIS A 408 -14.20 -13.54 10.19
N LYS A 409 -15.11 -14.51 10.29
CA LYS A 409 -16.34 -14.37 11.06
C LYS A 409 -16.17 -14.83 12.49
N PHE A 410 -16.78 -14.11 13.43
CA PHE A 410 -16.96 -14.58 14.79
C PHE A 410 -18.36 -14.22 15.31
N HIS A 411 -18.84 -14.94 16.32
CA HIS A 411 -20.01 -14.57 17.10
C HIS A 411 -19.75 -14.83 18.58
N VAL A 412 -20.53 -14.19 19.45
CA VAL A 412 -20.51 -14.45 20.88
C VAL A 412 -21.51 -15.57 21.20
N LEU A 413 -21.14 -16.50 22.07
CA LEU A 413 -22.05 -17.42 22.74
C LEU A 413 -22.18 -16.99 24.21
N LYS A 414 -23.36 -16.50 24.59
CA LYS A 414 -23.66 -16.11 25.96
C LYS A 414 -24.30 -17.26 26.72
N TYR A 415 -23.78 -17.56 27.90
CA TYR A 415 -24.26 -18.66 28.74
C TYR A 415 -24.25 -18.31 30.23
N ASP A 416 -24.99 -19.08 31.02
CA ASP A 416 -25.03 -19.01 32.48
C ASP A 416 -23.68 -19.48 33.05
N GLY A 417 -23.01 -18.63 33.81
CA GLY A 417 -21.71 -18.93 34.43
C GLY A 417 -21.74 -20.06 35.46
N THR A 418 -22.92 -20.47 35.94
CA THR A 418 -23.08 -21.66 36.77
C THR A 418 -23.05 -22.97 35.96
N ASP A 419 -23.25 -22.91 34.64
CA ASP A 419 -23.20 -24.05 33.74
C ASP A 419 -21.82 -24.19 33.06
N THR A 420 -20.98 -25.06 33.62
CA THR A 420 -19.66 -25.37 33.06
C THR A 420 -19.72 -26.07 31.70
N SER A 421 -20.87 -26.60 31.29
CA SER A 421 -21.09 -27.22 29.98
C SER A 421 -21.50 -26.24 28.88
N LYS A 422 -21.79 -24.98 29.25
CA LYS A 422 -22.16 -23.88 28.33
C LYS A 422 -23.42 -24.15 27.49
N LYS A 423 -24.35 -24.96 27.99
CA LYS A 423 -25.61 -25.34 27.33
C LYS A 423 -26.78 -24.44 27.73
N THR A 424 -26.74 -23.90 28.95
CA THR A 424 -27.72 -22.91 29.41
C THR A 424 -27.40 -21.55 28.79
N VAL A 425 -27.95 -21.31 27.62
CA VAL A 425 -27.70 -20.12 26.80
C VAL A 425 -28.55 -18.94 27.24
N LEU A 426 -28.05 -17.72 27.06
CA LEU A 426 -28.71 -16.48 27.53
C LEU A 426 -29.01 -15.53 26.37
N SER A 427 -30.27 -15.13 26.26
CA SER A 427 -30.76 -14.15 25.28
C SER A 427 -30.75 -12.72 25.83
N GLY A 428 -30.53 -11.74 24.96
CA GLY A 428 -30.63 -10.31 25.27
C GLY A 428 -29.36 -9.64 25.80
N ALA A 429 -28.22 -10.33 25.79
CA ALA A 429 -26.92 -9.71 26.08
C ALA A 429 -26.46 -8.84 24.92
N GLU A 430 -25.84 -7.72 25.23
CA GLU A 430 -25.50 -6.65 24.29
C GLU A 430 -24.01 -6.32 24.34
N PHE A 431 -23.35 -6.25 23.18
CA PHE A 431 -21.90 -6.13 23.09
C PHE A 431 -21.42 -4.99 22.19
N LYS A 432 -20.21 -4.50 22.47
CA LYS A 432 -19.43 -3.66 21.54
C LYS A 432 -18.00 -4.15 21.45
N ALA A 433 -17.33 -3.85 20.34
CA ALA A 433 -15.90 -4.11 20.20
C ALA A 433 -15.07 -2.85 19.95
N PHE A 434 -13.80 -2.96 20.34
CA PHE A 434 -12.79 -1.93 20.24
C PHE A 434 -11.48 -2.54 19.73
N ALA A 435 -10.71 -1.74 19.00
CA ALA A 435 -9.32 -2.06 18.66
C ALA A 435 -8.35 -1.62 19.78
N ASP A 436 -8.78 -0.72 20.67
CA ASP A 436 -7.98 -0.13 21.73
C ASP A 436 -8.46 -0.62 23.11
N LYS A 437 -7.53 -1.22 23.87
CA LYS A 437 -7.82 -1.81 25.20
C LYS A 437 -8.24 -0.75 26.23
N THR A 438 -7.63 0.43 26.19
CA THR A 438 -7.91 1.52 27.13
C THR A 438 -9.34 2.03 26.92
N LYS A 439 -9.75 2.17 25.66
CA LYS A 439 -11.13 2.55 25.30
C LYS A 439 -12.14 1.47 25.69
N ALA A 440 -11.80 0.20 25.49
CA ALA A 440 -12.62 -0.92 25.94
C ALA A 440 -12.81 -0.90 27.47
N LEU A 441 -11.73 -0.72 28.24
CA LEU A 441 -11.77 -0.64 29.70
C LEU A 441 -12.59 0.56 30.20
N ALA A 442 -12.52 1.70 29.50
CA ALA A 442 -13.34 2.87 29.83
C ALA A 442 -14.84 2.60 29.58
N CYS A 443 -15.19 1.94 28.47
CA CYS A 443 -16.55 1.51 28.15
C CYS A 443 -17.08 0.46 29.14
N ALA A 444 -16.23 -0.49 29.56
CA ALA A 444 -16.63 -1.54 30.49
C ALA A 444 -17.04 -0.97 31.85
N LYS A 445 -16.27 0.01 32.36
CA LYS A 445 -16.56 0.73 33.60
C LYS A 445 -17.77 1.66 33.51
N ASP A 446 -17.92 2.34 32.37
CA ASP A 446 -18.99 3.33 32.15
C ASP A 446 -19.50 3.22 30.72
N THR A 447 -20.74 2.74 30.58
CA THR A 447 -21.36 2.44 29.30
C THR A 447 -21.58 3.68 28.43
N THR A 448 -21.54 4.89 28.99
CA THR A 448 -21.60 6.14 28.22
C THR A 448 -20.36 6.31 27.32
N ASN A 449 -19.24 5.68 27.69
CA ASN A 449 -18.00 5.70 26.90
C ASN A 449 -18.00 4.71 25.74
N CYS A 450 -19.07 3.96 25.53
CA CYS A 450 -19.16 2.95 24.49
C CYS A 450 -19.59 3.50 23.11
N ALA A 451 -19.63 4.81 22.91
CA ALA A 451 -20.03 5.40 21.62
C ALA A 451 -18.98 5.19 20.51
N GLU A 452 -19.41 5.24 19.25
CA GLU A 452 -18.50 5.19 18.09
C GLU A 452 -17.45 6.32 18.12
N THR A 453 -17.84 7.51 18.57
CA THR A 453 -16.93 8.66 18.77
C THR A 453 -15.80 8.35 19.74
N ASN A 454 -15.99 7.37 20.62
CA ASN A 454 -15.00 6.89 21.58
C ASN A 454 -14.26 5.63 21.10
N GLY A 455 -14.40 5.26 19.82
CA GLY A 455 -13.65 4.17 19.17
C GLY A 455 -14.32 2.80 19.23
N ALA A 456 -15.61 2.74 19.57
CA ALA A 456 -16.39 1.52 19.36
C ALA A 456 -16.62 1.29 17.86
N MET A 457 -16.53 0.03 17.42
CA MET A 457 -16.79 -0.35 16.03
C MET A 457 -18.26 -0.04 15.64
N PRO A 458 -18.53 0.65 14.51
CA PRO A 458 -19.89 0.94 14.04
C PRO A 458 -20.67 -0.30 13.56
N GLY A 459 -19.95 -1.35 13.16
CA GLY A 459 -20.46 -2.54 12.50
C GLY A 459 -21.15 -3.59 13.38
N PHE A 460 -21.26 -3.37 14.71
CA PHE A 460 -22.14 -4.15 15.61
C PHE A 460 -23.60 -3.71 15.48
N THR A 461 -24.10 -3.51 14.25
CA THR A 461 -25.45 -2.99 13.99
C THR A 461 -26.25 -3.99 13.17
N ALA A 462 -26.91 -4.93 13.85
CA ALA A 462 -28.10 -5.56 13.31
C ALA A 462 -29.30 -4.63 13.58
N THR A 463 -30.13 -4.44 12.57
CA THR A 463 -31.30 -3.55 12.47
C THR A 463 -32.20 -3.50 13.73
N LYS A 464 -32.55 -2.30 14.20
CA LYS A 464 -33.71 -2.04 15.09
C LYS A 464 -35.02 -1.99 14.28
N PRO A 465 -36.11 -2.68 14.66
CA PRO A 465 -37.43 -2.33 14.13
C PRO A 465 -38.00 -1.04 14.77
N ALA A 466 -38.35 -0.11 13.86
CA ALA A 466 -39.52 0.79 13.80
C ALA A 466 -39.79 1.94 14.80
N THR A 467 -39.02 2.19 15.87
CA THR A 467 -39.26 3.42 16.69
C THR A 467 -38.01 4.26 16.94
N ALA A 468 -38.11 5.54 16.56
CA ALA A 468 -37.03 6.52 16.46
C ALA A 468 -36.41 6.90 17.82
N GLY A 469 -35.07 7.08 17.85
CA GLY A 469 -34.43 7.96 18.84
C GLY A 469 -33.16 7.51 19.57
N THR A 470 -32.62 6.30 19.42
CA THR A 470 -31.37 5.90 20.13
C THR A 470 -30.70 4.70 19.46
N ALA A 471 -29.36 4.72 19.39
CA ALA A 471 -28.50 3.72 18.75
C ALA A 471 -28.69 2.31 19.35
N THR A 472 -28.72 1.29 18.50
CA THR A 472 -29.00 -0.10 18.90
C THR A 472 -27.78 -1.00 18.85
N ILE A 473 -27.69 -1.82 19.89
CA ILE A 473 -26.62 -2.74 20.20
C ILE A 473 -27.04 -4.15 19.76
N THR A 474 -26.07 -5.00 19.40
CA THR A 474 -26.29 -6.40 19.03
C THR A 474 -26.72 -7.26 20.21
N THR A 475 -27.89 -7.88 20.11
CA THR A 475 -28.45 -8.74 21.16
C THR A 475 -28.23 -10.22 20.87
N THR A 476 -27.98 -11.02 21.89
CA THR A 476 -28.01 -12.48 21.75
C THR A 476 -29.43 -12.99 21.52
N GLY A 477 -29.58 -13.91 20.57
CA GLY A 477 -30.85 -14.56 20.25
C GLY A 477 -31.27 -15.60 21.27
N ASN A 478 -32.33 -16.34 20.96
CA ASN A 478 -32.84 -17.44 21.81
C ASN A 478 -31.87 -18.62 21.93
N ASP A 479 -30.94 -18.74 20.99
CA ASP A 479 -29.81 -19.68 21.02
C ASP A 479 -28.61 -19.15 21.83
N GLY A 480 -28.76 -17.96 22.44
CA GLY A 480 -27.72 -17.21 23.15
C GLY A 480 -26.57 -16.75 22.28
N LYS A 481 -26.71 -16.79 20.95
CA LYS A 481 -25.67 -16.34 20.03
C LYS A 481 -25.97 -14.97 19.47
N THR A 482 -24.93 -14.21 19.20
CA THR A 482 -25.05 -13.05 18.32
C THR A 482 -25.02 -13.49 16.84
N SER A 483 -25.38 -12.59 15.93
CA SER A 483 -25.03 -12.76 14.52
C SER A 483 -23.51 -12.83 14.31
N ASP A 484 -23.09 -13.41 13.19
CA ASP A 484 -21.68 -13.38 12.78
C ASP A 484 -21.22 -11.97 12.41
N TYR A 485 -20.02 -11.61 12.85
CA TYR A 485 -19.34 -10.36 12.52
C TYR A 485 -18.10 -10.62 11.70
N VAL A 486 -17.90 -9.84 10.65
CA VAL A 486 -16.68 -9.88 9.84
C VAL A 486 -15.63 -8.98 10.48
N VAL A 487 -14.59 -9.58 11.04
CA VAL A 487 -13.49 -8.89 11.72
C VAL A 487 -12.14 -9.24 11.12
N LYS A 488 -11.15 -8.38 11.33
CA LYS A 488 -9.77 -8.66 10.93
C LYS A 488 -9.24 -9.92 11.62
N THR A 489 -8.24 -10.54 11.00
CA THR A 489 -7.37 -11.51 11.68
C THR A 489 -6.54 -10.77 12.73
N THR A 490 -6.52 -11.28 13.96
CA THR A 490 -5.75 -10.69 15.06
C THR A 490 -4.29 -11.13 15.02
N ASP A 491 -3.42 -10.30 15.59
CA ASP A 491 -2.04 -10.63 15.89
C ASP A 491 -1.59 -9.93 17.19
N ALA A 492 -0.32 -10.09 17.57
CA ALA A 492 0.24 -9.50 18.79
C ALA A 492 0.10 -7.97 18.87
N ASN A 493 0.05 -7.29 17.73
CA ASN A 493 -0.03 -5.84 17.59
C ASN A 493 -1.44 -5.35 17.19
N SER A 494 -2.37 -6.27 16.91
CA SER A 494 -3.66 -5.98 16.30
C SER A 494 -4.77 -6.81 16.95
N LYS A 495 -5.05 -6.53 18.23
CA LYS A 495 -6.07 -7.22 19.01
C LYS A 495 -7.48 -6.64 18.82
N ILE A 496 -8.48 -7.36 19.31
CA ILE A 496 -9.89 -6.97 19.36
C ILE A 496 -10.38 -7.21 20.80
N TYR A 497 -11.13 -6.25 21.33
CA TYR A 497 -11.63 -6.24 22.71
C TYR A 497 -13.15 -6.10 22.71
N LEU A 498 -13.85 -7.09 23.26
CA LEU A 498 -15.31 -7.08 23.46
C LEU A 498 -15.67 -6.61 24.85
N VAL A 499 -16.75 -5.83 24.93
CA VAL A 499 -17.33 -5.31 26.16
C VAL A 499 -18.82 -5.56 26.17
N GLU A 500 -19.33 -6.11 27.27
CA GLU A 500 -20.77 -6.22 27.51
C GLU A 500 -21.33 -4.89 28.02
N VAL A 501 -22.30 -4.35 27.30
CA VAL A 501 -22.90 -3.04 27.60
C VAL A 501 -24.29 -3.19 28.22
N ASN A 502 -24.98 -4.31 27.99
CA ASN A 502 -26.20 -4.65 28.69
C ASN A 502 -26.30 -6.16 28.85
N ALA A 503 -26.56 -6.62 30.08
CA ALA A 503 -26.61 -8.05 30.41
C ALA A 503 -28.02 -8.62 30.18
N PRO A 504 -28.15 -9.95 30.03
CA PRO A 504 -29.44 -10.63 30.08
C PRO A 504 -30.21 -10.33 31.37
N LYS A 505 -31.54 -10.40 31.30
CA LYS A 505 -32.40 -10.20 32.46
C LYS A 505 -32.10 -11.23 33.55
N GLY A 506 -31.84 -10.76 34.78
CA GLY A 506 -31.54 -11.63 35.92
C GLY A 506 -30.07 -12.03 36.05
N TYR A 507 -29.19 -11.32 35.34
CA TYR A 507 -27.74 -11.52 35.34
C TYR A 507 -27.02 -10.19 35.57
N VAL A 508 -25.82 -10.28 36.14
CA VAL A 508 -24.93 -9.13 36.40
C VAL A 508 -24.19 -8.83 35.11
N ARG A 509 -24.19 -7.55 34.69
CA ARG A 509 -23.38 -7.08 33.56
C ARG A 509 -21.90 -7.27 33.88
N SER A 510 -21.18 -7.96 33.00
CA SER A 510 -19.74 -8.10 33.11
C SER A 510 -19.03 -6.76 32.88
N GLU A 511 -18.11 -6.41 33.77
CA GLU A 511 -17.15 -5.30 33.57
C GLU A 511 -15.81 -5.78 32.97
N ASP A 512 -15.71 -7.08 32.66
CA ASP A 512 -14.52 -7.65 32.04
C ASP A 512 -14.44 -7.28 30.55
N VAL A 513 -13.20 -7.13 30.09
CA VAL A 513 -12.89 -6.94 28.68
C VAL A 513 -12.40 -8.26 28.10
N HIS A 514 -13.12 -8.80 27.13
CA HIS A 514 -12.80 -10.09 26.52
C HIS A 514 -11.97 -9.90 25.24
N GLU A 515 -10.80 -10.54 25.16
CA GLU A 515 -9.98 -10.53 23.95
C GLU A 515 -10.52 -11.57 22.94
N VAL A 516 -10.64 -11.18 21.67
CA VAL A 516 -11.01 -12.09 20.57
C VAL A 516 -9.75 -12.51 19.84
N ASP A 517 -9.56 -13.81 19.66
CA ASP A 517 -8.40 -14.39 18.97
C ASP A 517 -8.82 -15.03 17.63
N THR A 518 -8.93 -14.21 16.60
CA THR A 518 -9.25 -14.68 15.25
C THR A 518 -8.06 -15.25 14.50
N ALA A 519 -6.84 -15.22 15.07
CA ALA A 519 -5.68 -15.88 14.48
C ALA A 519 -5.86 -17.41 14.42
N ASN A 520 -6.65 -17.95 15.33
CA ASN A 520 -6.99 -19.37 15.41
C ASN A 520 -8.36 -19.71 14.80
N ALA A 521 -9.01 -18.76 14.12
CA ALA A 521 -10.26 -19.00 13.43
C ALA A 521 -10.05 -19.97 12.25
N LYS A 522 -10.99 -20.90 12.06
CA LYS A 522 -10.96 -21.80 10.91
C LYS A 522 -11.42 -21.07 9.65
N ASP A 523 -11.05 -21.60 8.50
CA ASP A 523 -11.40 -21.02 7.20
C ASP A 523 -12.86 -21.31 6.78
N ASN A 524 -13.52 -22.29 7.43
CA ASN A 524 -14.82 -22.84 7.03
C ASN A 524 -15.94 -22.72 8.07
N GLU A 525 -15.65 -22.24 9.27
CA GLU A 525 -16.65 -21.96 10.31
C GLU A 525 -16.33 -20.67 11.07
N SER A 526 -17.38 -19.99 11.54
CA SER A 526 -17.26 -18.78 12.34
C SER A 526 -16.71 -19.11 13.73
N LEU A 527 -15.80 -18.27 14.24
CA LEU A 527 -15.24 -18.41 15.58
C LEU A 527 -16.32 -18.14 16.63
N GLU A 528 -16.55 -19.10 17.52
CA GLU A 528 -17.45 -18.92 18.67
C GLU A 528 -16.67 -18.40 19.88
N VAL A 529 -17.10 -17.26 20.43
CA VAL A 529 -16.48 -16.61 21.61
C VAL A 529 -17.41 -16.78 22.83
N PRO A 530 -17.13 -17.71 23.74
CA PRO A 530 -18.00 -18.00 24.87
C PRO A 530 -17.82 -16.97 26.01
N ILE A 531 -18.91 -16.32 26.44
CA ILE A 531 -18.93 -15.33 27.53
C ILE A 531 -19.99 -15.72 28.59
N ALA A 532 -19.54 -16.03 29.80
CA ALA A 532 -20.39 -16.37 30.95
C ALA A 532 -20.91 -15.11 31.67
N ASP A 533 -22.11 -15.17 32.24
CA ASP A 533 -22.59 -14.19 33.22
C ASP A 533 -22.95 -14.83 34.53
N VAL A 534 -22.82 -14.04 35.59
CA VAL A 534 -23.21 -14.44 36.93
C VAL A 534 -24.68 -14.06 37.17
N PRO A 535 -25.54 -15.00 37.60
CA PRO A 535 -26.92 -14.68 38.00
C PRO A 535 -26.97 -13.61 39.10
N THR A 536 -28.00 -12.77 39.12
CA THR A 536 -28.18 -11.75 40.17
C THR A 536 -28.78 -12.34 41.44
N SER A 537 -28.64 -11.64 42.57
CA SER A 537 -29.13 -12.11 43.87
C SER A 537 -30.65 -12.21 44.03
N ASN A 538 -31.40 -11.53 43.17
CA ASN A 538 -32.85 -11.64 43.03
C ASN A 538 -33.27 -12.84 42.16
N ASN A 539 -32.34 -13.53 41.50
CA ASN A 539 -32.59 -14.81 40.83
C ASN A 539 -32.44 -15.95 41.83
N ILE A 540 -33.50 -16.19 42.61
CA ILE A 540 -33.50 -17.08 43.79
C ILE A 540 -33.28 -18.57 43.46
N GLU A 541 -33.40 -18.95 42.19
CA GLU A 541 -33.14 -20.31 41.72
C GLU A 541 -31.63 -20.59 41.61
N HIS A 542 -30.81 -19.56 41.34
CA HIS A 542 -29.38 -19.69 41.02
C HIS A 542 -28.44 -18.93 41.98
N TRP A 543 -28.97 -18.15 42.92
CA TRP A 543 -28.18 -17.42 43.92
C TRP A 543 -28.21 -18.09 45.31
N PHE A 544 -27.25 -17.76 46.17
CA PHE A 544 -27.19 -18.28 47.53
C PHE A 544 -28.52 -18.07 48.26
N LYS A 545 -29.18 -19.19 48.62
CA LYS A 545 -30.37 -19.16 49.47
C LYS A 545 -29.93 -18.77 50.87
N LEU A 546 -30.09 -17.48 51.21
CA LEU A 546 -29.89 -17.02 52.57
C LEU A 546 -30.90 -17.75 53.48
N PRO A 547 -30.48 -18.35 54.60
CA PRO A 547 -31.42 -18.96 55.53
C PRO A 547 -32.37 -17.87 56.05
N ASN A 548 -33.68 -18.12 55.98
CA ASN A 548 -34.73 -17.21 56.46
C ASN A 548 -34.71 -17.10 58.01
N THR A 549 -33.66 -16.56 58.61
CA THR A 549 -33.47 -16.51 60.08
C THR A 549 -33.83 -15.16 60.70
N GLY A 550 -34.95 -14.55 60.27
CA GLY A 550 -35.39 -13.26 60.80
C GLY A 550 -36.85 -13.22 61.25
N ALA A 551 -37.78 -13.75 60.46
CA ALA A 551 -39.21 -13.56 60.71
C ALA A 551 -39.86 -14.69 61.55
N TYR A 552 -39.49 -15.95 61.30
CA TYR A 552 -40.16 -17.08 61.97
C TYR A 552 -39.82 -17.22 63.46
N GLY A 553 -38.58 -16.90 63.86
CA GLY A 553 -38.18 -16.94 65.27
C GLY A 553 -38.92 -15.89 66.11
N VAL A 554 -39.09 -14.67 65.57
CA VAL A 554 -39.83 -13.59 66.24
C VAL A 554 -41.31 -13.92 66.39
N ILE A 555 -41.93 -14.56 65.39
CA ILE A 555 -43.34 -14.99 65.47
C ILE A 555 -43.53 -16.07 66.56
N ILE A 556 -42.63 -17.04 66.66
CA ILE A 556 -42.71 -18.10 67.68
C ILE A 556 -42.57 -17.51 69.09
N PHE A 557 -41.60 -16.62 69.32
CA PHE A 557 -41.44 -15.96 70.61
C PHE A 557 -42.60 -15.02 70.96
N ALA A 558 -43.19 -14.34 69.97
CA ALA A 558 -44.37 -13.51 70.18
C ALA A 558 -45.61 -14.34 70.58
N ILE A 559 -45.83 -15.50 69.95
CA ILE A 559 -46.94 -16.41 70.30
C ILE A 559 -46.75 -17.00 71.71
N ILE A 560 -45.53 -17.44 72.04
CA ILE A 560 -45.21 -17.96 73.38
C ILE A 560 -45.35 -16.85 74.44
N GLY A 561 -44.90 -15.64 74.13
CA GLY A 561 -45.05 -14.46 75.00
C GLY A 561 -46.51 -14.12 75.26
N LEU A 562 -47.36 -14.10 74.23
CA LEU A 562 -48.81 -13.91 74.36
C LEU A 562 -49.47 -15.03 75.18
N GLY A 563 -49.03 -16.28 75.00
CA GLY A 563 -49.52 -17.42 75.78
C GLY A 563 -49.19 -17.31 77.28
N LEU A 564 -47.97 -16.88 77.62
CA LEU A 564 -47.55 -16.68 79.02
C LEU A 564 -48.27 -15.51 79.68
N VAL A 565 -48.46 -14.40 78.96
CA VAL A 565 -49.24 -13.26 79.46
C VAL A 565 -50.69 -13.67 79.70
N GLY A 566 -51.33 -14.38 78.75
CA GLY A 566 -52.68 -14.90 78.90
C GLY A 566 -52.85 -15.85 80.09
N ALA A 567 -51.89 -16.76 80.30
CA ALA A 567 -51.90 -17.68 81.45
C ALA A 567 -51.74 -16.93 82.78
N GLY A 568 -50.88 -15.90 82.83
CA GLY A 568 -50.71 -15.05 84.01
C GLY A 568 -51.97 -14.25 84.35
N THR A 569 -52.64 -13.66 83.35
CA THR A 569 -53.89 -12.93 83.56
C THR A 569 -55.02 -13.86 84.01
N PHE A 570 -55.12 -15.06 83.45
CA PHE A 570 -56.12 -16.05 83.88
C PHE A 570 -55.91 -16.52 85.32
N MET A 571 -54.67 -16.79 85.74
CA MET A 571 -54.37 -17.14 87.13
C MET A 571 -54.65 -15.98 88.09
N TYR A 572 -54.34 -14.75 87.71
CA TYR A 572 -54.64 -13.55 88.51
C TYR A 572 -56.15 -13.35 88.69
N MET A 573 -56.94 -13.47 87.61
CA MET A 573 -58.40 -13.39 87.66
C MET A 573 -59.01 -14.53 88.51
N ARG A 574 -58.49 -15.75 88.39
CA ARG A 574 -58.95 -16.89 89.21
C ARG A 574 -58.62 -16.70 90.69
N ASN A 575 -57.50 -16.08 91.03
CA ASN A 575 -57.13 -15.80 92.41
C ASN A 575 -57.97 -14.68 93.02
N ASN A 576 -58.36 -13.67 92.24
CA ASN A 576 -59.26 -12.62 92.72
C ASN A 576 -60.72 -13.09 92.85
N ARG A 577 -61.23 -13.99 91.98
CA ARG A 577 -62.55 -14.61 92.18
C ARG A 577 -62.65 -15.40 93.48
N LYS A 578 -61.56 -16.06 93.92
CA LYS A 578 -61.53 -16.73 95.22
C LYS A 578 -61.58 -15.75 96.40
N LYS A 579 -61.02 -14.54 96.25
CA LYS A 579 -61.08 -13.50 97.28
C LYS A 579 -62.44 -12.81 97.36
N GLU A 580 -63.17 -12.71 96.24
CA GLU A 580 -64.55 -12.21 96.22
C GLU A 580 -65.55 -13.22 96.81
N GLU A 581 -65.30 -14.53 96.67
CA GLU A 581 -66.11 -15.58 97.30
C GLU A 581 -65.84 -15.72 98.83
N GLU A 582 -64.65 -15.36 99.32
CA GLU A 582 -64.34 -15.33 100.78
C GLU A 582 -64.79 -14.04 101.50
N GLN A 583 -65.18 -12.97 100.79
CA GLN A 583 -65.73 -11.74 101.38
C GLN A 583 -67.26 -11.64 101.34
N ALA A 584 -67.94 -12.65 100.77
CA ALA A 584 -69.40 -12.71 100.68
C ALA A 584 -70.04 -13.86 101.47
N ALA A 585 -69.30 -14.48 102.40
CA ALA A 585 -69.79 -15.52 103.32
C ALA A 585 -69.96 -14.98 104.76
#